data_AF-A0A0B4LF35-F1
#
_entry.id   AF-A0A0B4LF35-F1
#
_cell.length_a   1.000
_cell.length_b   1.000
_cell.length_c   1.000
_cell.angle_alpha   90.00
_cell.angle_beta   90.00
_cell.angle_gamma   90.00
#
_symmetry.space_group_name_H-M   'P 1'
#
loop_
_entity.id
_entity.type
_entity.pdbx_description
1 polymer ?
#
loop_
_entity_poly.entity_id
_entity_poly.type
_entity_poly.pdbx_seq_one_letter_code
_entity_poly.pdbx_strand_id
1 'polypeptide(L)'
;MHLLDKTHQEALVFRKKLAMGSMCCQAKSLEIWIPPGNLLGKVVQSPTFMQPEFFIEDESTGQLTFCVEGPVGLGFCCFSLPKDCYFKIHSGGNMRASIDHKWLASKSQYTTNIYFSDAKLTAKERALILGSAFLLEYLFFQTRF
;
A
#
# COMPACT_ATOMS: atom_id res chain seq x y z
N MET A 1 -11.50 7.62 -1.61
CA MET A 1 -10.59 8.46 -2.42
C MET A 1 -10.72 8.05 -3.86
N HIS A 2 -10.86 9.02 -4.75
CA HIS A 2 -11.10 8.80 -6.17
C HIS A 2 -9.83 9.15 -6.93
N LEU A 3 -9.25 8.18 -7.63
CA LEU A 3 -8.07 8.39 -8.48
C LEU A 3 -8.54 8.71 -9.88
N LEU A 4 -8.16 9.87 -10.38
CA LEU A 4 -8.48 10.32 -11.73
C LEU A 4 -7.32 10.02 -12.68
N ASP A 5 -7.64 9.72 -13.93
CA ASP A 5 -6.66 9.62 -15.00
C ASP A 5 -6.34 11.00 -15.62
N LYS A 6 -5.53 10.99 -16.69
CA LYS A 6 -5.18 12.22 -17.43
C LYS A 6 -6.37 12.84 -18.17
N THR A 7 -7.45 12.11 -18.37
CA THR A 7 -8.67 12.57 -19.04
C THR A 7 -9.73 13.06 -18.06
N HIS A 8 -9.38 13.15 -16.77
CA HIS A 8 -10.29 13.45 -15.65
C HIS A 8 -11.42 12.43 -15.46
N GLN A 9 -11.25 11.22 -15.98
CA GLN A 9 -12.13 10.09 -15.72
C GLN A 9 -11.65 9.34 -14.48
N GLU A 10 -12.59 8.77 -13.74
CA GLU A 10 -12.28 7.96 -12.57
C GLU A 10 -11.62 6.64 -13.02
N ALA A 11 -10.38 6.43 -12.59
CA ALA A 11 -9.61 5.23 -12.89
C ALA A 11 -9.76 4.18 -11.79
N LEU A 12 -9.68 4.60 -10.52
CA LEU A 12 -9.78 3.73 -9.35
C LEU A 12 -10.50 4.44 -8.22
N VAL A 13 -11.21 3.68 -7.39
CA VAL A 13 -11.78 4.15 -6.13
C VAL A 13 -11.17 3.36 -4.99
N PHE A 14 -10.51 4.08 -4.08
CA PHE A 14 -9.94 3.49 -2.87
C PHE A 14 -10.89 3.69 -1.68
N ARG A 15 -11.28 2.59 -1.05
CA ARG A 15 -12.15 2.58 0.14
C ARG A 15 -11.37 2.03 1.33
N LYS A 16 -11.00 2.92 2.26
CA LYS A 16 -10.36 2.54 3.52
C LYS A 16 -11.44 2.19 4.52
N LYS A 17 -11.39 1.00 5.12
CA LYS A 17 -12.25 0.68 6.27
C LYS A 17 -11.77 1.49 7.47
N LEU A 18 -12.67 2.28 8.03
CA LEU A 18 -12.40 3.02 9.26
C LEU A 18 -12.22 2.01 10.39
N ALA A 19 -10.99 1.92 10.89
CA ALA A 19 -10.68 1.17 12.10
C ALA A 19 -11.17 2.00 13.29
N MET A 20 -12.27 1.56 13.90
CA MET A 20 -12.92 2.24 15.01
C MET A 20 -12.16 1.92 16.30
N GLY A 21 -11.47 2.91 16.87
CA GLY A 21 -10.88 2.85 18.21
C GLY A 21 -9.40 3.22 18.29
N SER A 22 -9.03 3.77 19.44
CA SER A 22 -7.68 4.15 19.88
C SER A 22 -6.70 2.96 20.05
N MET A 23 -7.04 1.78 19.52
CA MET A 23 -6.22 0.58 19.64
C MET A 23 -5.31 0.44 18.42
N CYS A 24 -4.00 0.47 18.67
CA CYS A 24 -2.96 0.39 17.67
C CYS A 24 -2.99 -0.91 16.84
N CYS A 25 -3.69 -1.94 17.32
CA CYS A 25 -3.64 -3.31 16.79
C CYS A 25 -4.74 -3.69 15.78
N GLN A 26 -5.60 -2.75 15.35
CA GLN A 26 -6.59 -3.08 14.31
C GLN A 26 -5.93 -3.11 12.93
N ALA A 27 -6.02 -4.27 12.27
CA ALA A 27 -5.52 -4.50 10.92
C ALA A 27 -6.06 -3.43 9.96
N LYS A 28 -5.14 -2.68 9.36
CA LYS A 28 -5.47 -1.62 8.41
C LYS A 28 -5.69 -2.24 7.03
N SER A 29 -6.78 -1.85 6.37
CA SER A 29 -7.12 -2.37 5.05
C SER A 29 -7.60 -1.27 4.11
N LEU A 30 -7.30 -1.46 2.82
CA LEU A 30 -7.73 -0.61 1.73
C LEU A 30 -8.27 -1.48 0.59
N GLU A 31 -9.51 -1.27 0.22
CA GLU A 31 -10.11 -1.91 -0.96
C GLU A 31 -9.87 -1.04 -2.20
N ILE A 32 -9.52 -1.68 -3.30
CA ILE A 32 -9.30 -1.06 -4.61
C ILE A 32 -10.45 -1.44 -5.53
N TRP A 33 -11.19 -0.45 -6.01
CA TRP A 33 -12.37 -0.64 -6.85
C TRP A 33 -12.14 -0.03 -8.24
N ILE A 34 -12.66 -0.67 -9.27
CA ILE A 34 -12.73 -0.15 -10.63
C ILE A 34 -14.16 0.34 -10.91
N PRO A 35 -14.35 1.56 -11.44
CA PRO A 35 -15.68 2.04 -11.85
C PRO A 35 -16.29 1.12 -12.92
N PRO A 36 -17.60 0.81 -12.87
CA PRO A 36 -18.66 1.45 -12.10
C PRO A 36 -18.87 0.92 -10.68
N GLY A 37 -18.02 0.02 -10.17
CA GLY A 37 -18.18 -0.55 -8.82
C GLY A 37 -17.66 -1.98 -8.64
N ASN A 38 -16.74 -2.44 -9.48
CA ASN A 38 -16.17 -3.78 -9.38
C ASN A 38 -15.00 -3.76 -8.39
N LEU A 39 -15.00 -4.67 -7.41
CA LEU A 39 -13.89 -4.80 -6.47
C LEU A 39 -12.71 -5.48 -7.19
N LEU A 40 -11.56 -4.83 -7.25
CA LEU A 40 -10.37 -5.40 -7.89
C LEU A 40 -9.58 -6.30 -6.94
N GLY A 41 -9.58 -5.94 -5.67
CA GLY A 41 -8.83 -6.58 -4.62
C GLY A 41 -8.68 -5.65 -3.41
N LYS A 42 -7.88 -6.08 -2.44
CA LYS A 42 -7.62 -5.31 -1.22
C LYS A 42 -6.18 -5.45 -0.79
N VAL A 43 -5.70 -4.43 -0.09
CA VAL A 43 -4.42 -4.47 0.62
C VAL A 43 -4.75 -4.55 2.10
N VAL A 44 -4.18 -5.51 2.81
CA VAL A 44 -4.39 -5.72 4.24
C VAL A 44 -3.06 -5.75 4.97
N GLN A 45 -3.03 -5.20 6.18
CA GLN A 45 -1.88 -5.30 7.05
C GLN A 45 -1.76 -6.71 7.63
N SER A 46 -0.57 -7.29 7.57
CA SER A 46 -0.24 -8.55 8.22
C SER A 46 -0.23 -8.38 9.75
N PRO A 47 -0.62 -9.40 10.53
CA PRO A 47 -0.55 -9.35 12.00
C PRO A 47 0.89 -9.47 12.54
N THR A 48 1.91 -9.46 11.68
CA THR A 48 3.32 -9.61 12.10
C THR A 48 3.80 -8.42 12.92
N PHE A 49 4.65 -8.70 13.91
CA PHE A 49 5.11 -7.70 14.89
C PHE A 49 6.53 -7.18 14.65
N MET A 50 7.33 -7.88 13.82
CA MET A 50 8.77 -7.63 13.69
C MET A 50 9.12 -6.58 12.62
N GLN A 51 8.28 -6.45 11.60
CA GLN A 51 8.43 -5.51 10.50
C GLN A 51 7.06 -5.16 9.93
N PRO A 52 6.87 -3.97 9.34
CA PRO A 52 5.62 -3.66 8.67
C PRO A 52 5.49 -4.52 7.41
N GLU A 53 4.43 -5.30 7.36
CA GLU A 53 4.14 -6.21 6.26
C GLU A 53 2.68 -6.07 5.84
N PHE A 54 2.44 -6.09 4.53
CA PHE A 54 1.09 -6.00 3.96
C PHE A 54 0.92 -7.06 2.88
N PHE A 55 -0.30 -7.57 2.78
CA PHE A 55 -0.70 -8.54 1.77
C PHE A 55 -1.62 -7.88 0.76
N ILE A 56 -1.34 -8.14 -0.51
CA ILE A 56 -2.20 -7.77 -1.63
C ILE A 56 -3.00 -9.00 -2.01
N GLU A 57 -4.30 -8.92 -1.84
CA GLU A 57 -5.25 -9.99 -2.13
C GLU A 57 -6.10 -9.62 -3.35
N ASP A 58 -6.23 -10.57 -4.28
CA ASP A 58 -7.13 -10.48 -5.42
C ASP A 58 -8.56 -10.83 -4.98
N GLU A 59 -9.56 -10.07 -5.45
CA GLU A 59 -10.98 -10.34 -5.19
C GLU A 59 -11.42 -11.71 -5.71
N SER A 60 -10.99 -12.07 -6.92
CA SER A 60 -11.51 -13.22 -7.66
C SER A 60 -11.18 -14.57 -7.02
N THR A 61 -10.10 -14.64 -6.25
CA THR A 61 -9.59 -15.89 -5.66
C THR A 61 -9.44 -15.81 -4.14
N GLY A 62 -9.43 -14.61 -3.55
CA GLY A 62 -9.00 -14.39 -2.16
C GLY A 62 -7.55 -14.82 -1.92
N GLN A 63 -6.77 -15.07 -2.99
CA GLN A 63 -5.41 -15.54 -2.87
C GLN A 63 -4.44 -14.37 -2.71
N LEU A 64 -3.43 -14.63 -1.88
CA LEU A 64 -2.26 -13.78 -1.73
C LEU A 64 -1.58 -13.61 -3.09
N THR A 65 -1.63 -12.41 -3.66
CA THR A 65 -0.97 -12.09 -4.92
C THR A 65 0.46 -11.60 -4.68
N PHE A 66 0.63 -10.68 -3.73
CA PHE A 66 1.94 -10.12 -3.37
C PHE A 66 2.07 -9.91 -1.85
N CYS A 67 3.31 -10.01 -1.38
CA CYS A 67 3.71 -9.53 -0.06
C CYS A 67 4.49 -8.22 -0.21
N VAL A 68 4.16 -7.24 0.64
CA VAL A 68 4.82 -5.94 0.73
C VAL A 68 5.56 -5.88 2.06
N GLU A 69 6.87 -5.95 2.01
CA GLU A 69 7.74 -5.96 3.19
C GLU A 69 8.45 -4.62 3.35
N GLY A 70 8.31 -3.99 4.52
CA GLY A 70 9.05 -2.78 4.86
C GLY A 70 10.31 -3.04 5.67
N PRO A 71 10.95 -1.98 6.20
CA PRO A 71 12.24 -2.10 6.86
C PRO A 71 12.13 -2.78 8.22
N VAL A 72 13.13 -3.62 8.52
CA VAL A 72 13.26 -4.34 9.80
C VAL A 72 13.64 -3.37 10.92
N GLY A 73 13.16 -3.64 12.15
CA GLY A 73 13.58 -2.90 13.34
C GLY A 73 12.76 -1.65 13.64
N LEU A 74 11.64 -1.45 12.94
CA LEU A 74 10.61 -0.49 13.36
C LEU A 74 9.89 -1.07 14.57
N GLY A 75 10.04 -0.43 15.73
CA GLY A 75 9.62 -0.94 17.05
C GLY A 75 8.15 -1.37 17.14
N PHE A 76 7.87 -2.17 18.17
CA PHE A 76 6.59 -2.83 18.38
C PHE A 76 5.40 -1.87 18.54
N CYS A 77 4.24 -2.36 18.10
CA CYS A 77 2.88 -1.93 18.44
C CYS A 77 2.28 -0.77 17.62
N CYS A 78 3.04 0.16 17.03
CA CYS A 78 2.43 1.31 16.35
C CYS A 78 3.04 1.76 15.01
N PHE A 79 3.91 0.96 14.39
CA PHE A 79 4.60 1.19 13.10
C PHE A 79 4.55 2.67 12.65
N SER A 80 5.21 3.54 13.42
CA SER A 80 5.41 4.91 12.98
C SER A 80 6.38 4.84 11.82
N LEU A 81 5.82 4.84 10.60
CA LEU A 81 6.59 4.77 9.37
C LEU A 81 7.64 5.89 9.42
N PRO A 82 8.94 5.59 9.30
CA PRO A 82 9.98 6.62 9.37
C PRO A 82 9.84 7.60 8.20
N LYS A 83 10.50 8.76 8.29
CA LYS A 83 10.44 9.80 7.24
C LYS A 83 10.94 9.30 5.89
N ASP A 84 11.87 8.35 5.90
CA ASP A 84 12.35 7.67 4.72
C ASP A 84 12.15 6.16 4.92
N CYS A 85 11.42 5.50 4.02
CA CYS A 85 11.18 4.07 4.08
C CYS A 85 11.13 3.43 2.69
N TYR A 86 11.62 2.19 2.65
CA TYR A 86 11.66 1.38 1.44
C TYR A 86 10.88 0.09 1.67
N PHE A 87 9.99 -0.22 0.73
CA PHE A 87 9.16 -1.42 0.73
C PHE A 87 9.48 -2.28 -0.49
N LYS A 88 9.68 -3.57 -0.26
CA LYS A 88 9.85 -4.57 -1.30
C LYS A 88 8.52 -5.26 -1.55
N ILE A 89 8.16 -5.41 -2.82
CA ILE A 89 6.96 -6.14 -3.22
C ILE A 89 7.42 -7.40 -3.95
N HIS A 90 7.03 -8.56 -3.43
CA HIS A 90 7.45 -9.85 -3.97
C HIS A 90 6.30 -10.86 -4.03
N SER A 91 6.48 -11.88 -4.87
CA SER A 91 5.56 -13.02 -4.98
C SER A 91 6.37 -14.28 -5.25
N GLY A 92 6.20 -15.29 -4.39
CA GLY A 92 6.98 -16.52 -4.44
C GLY A 92 8.50 -16.31 -4.30
N GLY A 93 8.91 -15.32 -3.49
CA GLY A 93 10.32 -14.96 -3.26
C GLY A 93 10.96 -14.10 -4.36
N ASN A 94 10.27 -13.88 -5.49
CA ASN A 94 10.78 -13.02 -6.57
C ASN A 94 10.28 -11.59 -6.39
N MET A 95 11.21 -10.62 -6.45
CA MET A 95 10.88 -9.20 -6.40
C MET A 95 10.12 -8.78 -7.68
N ARG A 96 8.98 -8.14 -7.50
CA ARG A 96 8.08 -7.69 -8.59
C ARG A 96 8.04 -6.18 -8.70
N ALA A 97 8.04 -5.49 -7.56
CA ALA A 97 8.06 -4.04 -7.50
C ALA A 97 8.68 -3.55 -6.18
N SER A 98 8.85 -2.24 -6.04
CA SER A 98 9.20 -1.60 -4.77
C SER A 98 8.58 -0.23 -4.64
N ILE A 99 8.39 0.22 -3.40
CA ILE A 99 7.88 1.54 -3.05
C ILE A 99 8.94 2.24 -2.19
N ASP A 100 9.25 3.48 -2.54
CA ASP A 100 10.24 4.32 -1.87
C ASP A 100 9.59 5.63 -1.46
N HIS A 101 9.40 5.83 -0.15
CA HIS A 101 8.89 7.06 0.43
C HIS A 101 10.06 7.85 1.00
N LYS A 102 10.21 9.10 0.56
CA LYS A 102 11.34 9.97 0.91
C LYS A 102 10.91 11.38 1.26
N TRP A 103 11.58 11.94 2.26
CA TRP A 103 11.54 13.37 2.55
C TRP A 103 12.63 14.12 1.79
N LEU A 104 12.24 14.94 0.82
CA LEU A 104 13.17 15.83 0.12
C LEU A 104 13.26 17.16 0.84
N ALA A 105 14.20 17.27 1.78
CA ALA A 105 14.42 18.48 2.58
C ALA A 105 14.65 19.74 1.74
N SER A 106 15.34 19.63 0.60
CA SER A 106 15.62 20.76 -0.28
C SER A 106 14.37 21.37 -0.93
N LYS A 107 13.31 20.58 -1.09
CA LYS A 107 12.03 21.02 -1.68
C LYS A 107 10.90 21.11 -0.65
N SER A 108 11.16 20.74 0.61
CA SER A 108 10.15 20.59 1.65
C SER A 108 8.95 19.74 1.20
N GLN A 109 9.23 18.63 0.52
CA GLN A 109 8.21 17.77 -0.10
C GLN A 109 8.46 16.30 0.22
N TYR A 110 7.37 15.56 0.41
CA TYR A 110 7.40 14.09 0.43
C TYR A 110 7.22 13.56 -0.99
N THR A 111 7.95 12.51 -1.32
CA THR A 111 7.85 11.81 -2.60
C THR A 111 7.68 10.32 -2.37
N THR A 112 6.70 9.73 -3.04
CA THR A 112 6.44 8.29 -3.02
C THR A 112 6.61 7.73 -4.41
N ASN A 113 7.69 7.00 -4.62
CA ASN A 113 8.04 6.42 -5.91
C ASN A 113 7.66 4.94 -5.93
N ILE A 114 7.11 4.48 -7.06
CA ILE A 114 6.80 3.07 -7.29
C ILE A 114 7.65 2.61 -8.46
N TYR A 115 8.48 1.59 -8.23
CA TYR A 115 9.32 0.98 -9.26
C TYR A 115 8.79 -0.41 -9.60
N PHE A 116 8.36 -0.60 -10.84
CA PHE A 116 7.94 -1.90 -11.35
C PHE A 116 9.15 -2.62 -11.94
N SER A 117 9.73 -3.54 -11.17
CA SER A 117 10.91 -4.31 -11.58
C SER A 117 10.55 -5.43 -12.56
N ASP A 118 9.30 -5.91 -12.53
CA ASP A 118 8.81 -6.96 -13.41
C ASP A 118 7.92 -6.41 -14.53
N ALA A 119 8.38 -6.55 -15.77
CA ALA A 119 7.64 -6.13 -16.96
C ALA A 119 6.37 -6.98 -17.21
N LYS A 120 6.30 -8.20 -16.67
CA LYS A 120 5.17 -9.13 -16.86
C LYS A 120 3.94 -8.77 -16.02
N LEU A 121 4.05 -7.80 -15.11
CA LEU A 121 2.93 -7.34 -14.29
C LEU A 121 1.79 -6.79 -15.15
N THR A 122 0.62 -7.38 -15.00
CA THR A 122 -0.63 -6.99 -15.62
C THR A 122 -1.10 -5.62 -15.11
N ALA A 123 -2.00 -4.96 -15.85
CA ALA A 123 -2.58 -3.69 -15.42
C ALA A 123 -3.31 -3.80 -14.06
N LYS A 124 -3.96 -4.95 -13.82
CA LYS A 124 -4.60 -5.27 -12.54
C LYS A 124 -3.59 -5.29 -11.39
N GLU A 125 -2.50 -6.04 -11.53
CA GLU A 125 -1.48 -6.13 -10.49
C GLU A 125 -0.82 -4.79 -10.21
N ARG A 126 -0.57 -3.98 -11.25
CA ARG A 126 -0.04 -2.62 -11.10
C ARG A 126 -1.01 -1.71 -10.35
N ALA A 127 -2.32 -1.81 -10.61
CA ALA A 127 -3.34 -1.06 -9.89
C ALA A 127 -3.42 -1.48 -8.41
N LEU A 128 -3.27 -2.78 -8.11
CA LEU A 128 -3.22 -3.28 -6.74
C LEU A 128 -1.96 -2.80 -5.99
N ILE A 129 -0.79 -2.81 -6.66
CA ILE A 129 0.47 -2.25 -6.13
C ILE A 129 0.33 -0.74 -5.89
N LEU A 130 -0.35 -0.01 -6.77
CA LEU A 130 -0.65 1.40 -6.55
C LEU A 130 -1.52 1.60 -5.30
N GLY A 131 -2.50 0.73 -5.09
CA GLY A 131 -3.33 0.70 -3.88
C GLY A 131 -2.50 0.54 -2.60
N SER A 132 -1.47 -0.33 -2.60
CA SER A 132 -0.62 -0.50 -1.41
C SER A 132 0.19 0.76 -1.09
N ALA A 133 0.70 1.47 -2.10
CA ALA A 133 1.36 2.75 -1.91
C ALA A 133 0.43 3.78 -1.25
N PHE A 134 -0.83 3.88 -1.68
CA PHE A 134 -1.79 4.77 -1.04
C PHE A 134 -2.14 4.36 0.40
N LEU A 135 -2.23 3.05 0.70
CA LEU A 135 -2.40 2.60 2.08
C LEU A 135 -1.22 3.02 2.95
N LEU A 136 0.02 2.88 2.46
CA LEU A 136 1.22 3.31 3.18
C LEU A 136 1.20 4.82 3.47
N GLU A 137 0.86 5.64 2.47
CA GLU A 137 0.70 7.09 2.67
C GLU A 137 -0.36 7.41 3.73
N TYR A 138 -1.52 6.75 3.66
CA TYR A 138 -2.55 6.92 4.68
C TYR A 138 -2.04 6.62 6.09
N LEU A 139 -1.24 5.56 6.26
CA LEU A 139 -0.68 5.20 7.56
C LEU A 139 0.42 6.17 8.02
N PHE A 140 1.23 6.65 7.08
CA PHE A 140 2.29 7.63 7.36
C PHE A 140 1.70 8.93 7.92
N PHE A 141 0.68 9.47 7.26
CA PHE A 141 0.04 10.71 7.70
C PHE A 141 -0.85 10.51 8.93
N GLN A 142 -1.53 9.37 9.07
CA GLN A 142 -2.38 9.09 10.23
C GLN A 142 -1.61 9.07 11.56
N THR A 143 -0.31 8.76 11.55
CA THR A 143 0.52 8.71 12.77
C THR A 143 1.15 10.06 13.16
N ARG A 144 0.93 11.11 12.38
CA ARG A 144 1.61 12.42 12.53
C ARG A 144 0.67 13.61 12.70
N PHE A 145 -0.63 13.35 12.86
CA PHE A 145 -1.65 14.33 13.22
C PHE A 145 -2.25 13.99 14.58
#